data_AF-A0A2M8ATC6-F1
#
_entry.id   AF-A0A2M8ATC6-F1
#
_cell.length_a   1.000
_cell.length_b   1.000
_cell.length_c   1.000
_cell.angle_alpha   90.00
_cell.angle_beta   90.00
_cell.angle_gamma   90.00
#
_symmetry.space_group_name_H-M   'P 1'
#
loop_
_entity.id
_entity.type
_entity.pdbx_description
1 polymer ?
#
loop_
_entity_poly.entity_id
_entity_poly.type
_entity_poly.pdbx_seq_one_letter_code
_entity_poly.pdbx_strand_id
1 'polypeptide(L)' 'MKKLGFLILLIITVLFTGNVLAGIWSVQESGTTTDLFSVHFVDANNGWAVGDDGLILHTSLTPNLSQNNNS' A
#
# COMPACT_ATOMS: atom_id res chain seq x y z
N MET A 1 32.70 -27.46 -5.13
CA MET A 1 31.59 -27.09 -6.05
C MET A 1 30.21 -27.24 -5.42
N LYS A 2 29.87 -28.34 -4.72
CA LYS A 2 28.55 -28.57 -4.10
C LYS A 2 28.17 -27.71 -2.87
N LYS A 3 29.15 -27.22 -2.09
CA LYS A 3 28.88 -26.34 -0.92
C LYS A 3 28.63 -24.87 -1.28
N LEU A 4 29.19 -24.42 -2.41
CA LEU A 4 29.08 -23.02 -2.86
C LEU A 4 27.71 -22.74 -3.50
N GLY A 5 27.18 -23.68 -4.28
CA GLY A 5 25.82 -23.57 -4.85
C GLY A 5 24.73 -23.55 -3.77
N PHE A 6 24.91 -24.32 -2.68
CA PHE A 6 23.98 -24.30 -1.55
C PHE A 6 23.99 -22.95 -0.81
N LEU A 7 25.17 -22.34 -0.61
CA LEU A 7 25.29 -21.05 0.05
C LEU A 7 24.70 -19.91 -0.80
N ILE A 8 24.89 -19.96 -2.12
CA ILE A 8 24.29 -18.99 -3.05
C ILE A 8 22.77 -19.12 -3.07
N LEU A 9 22.25 -20.36 -3.07
CA LEU A 9 20.80 -20.61 -2.99
C LEU A 9 20.23 -20.13 -1.65
N LEU A 10 20.95 -20.33 -0.55
CA LEU A 10 20.58 -19.84 0.78
C LEU A 10 20.52 -18.30 0.84
N ILE A 11 21.49 -17.61 0.23
CA ILE A 11 21.52 -16.14 0.18
C ILE A 11 20.39 -15.61 -0.71
N ILE A 12 20.14 -16.20 -1.88
CA ILE A 12 19.05 -15.79 -2.78
C ILE A 12 17.68 -16.00 -2.12
N THR A 13 17.49 -17.12 -1.42
CA THR A 13 16.24 -17.39 -0.70
C THR A 13 16.02 -16.38 0.44
N VAL A 14 17.03 -16.10 1.26
CA VAL A 14 16.93 -15.10 2.35
C VAL A 14 16.64 -13.69 1.81
N LEU A 15 17.18 -13.33 0.64
CA LEU A 15 16.92 -12.03 0.00
C LEU A 15 15.50 -11.92 -0.59
N PHE A 16 14.89 -13.04 -1.01
CA PHE A 16 13.52 -13.07 -1.55
C PHE A 16 12.42 -13.27 -0.49
N THR A 17 12.72 -13.96 0.62
CA THR A 17 11.76 -14.17 1.73
C THR A 17 11.77 -13.04 2.76
N GLY A 18 12.64 -12.04 2.59
CA GLY A 18 12.90 -10.97 3.57
C GLY A 18 11.71 -10.07 3.93
N ASN A 19 10.55 -10.22 3.30
CA ASN A 19 9.38 -9.35 3.55
C ASN A 19 8.03 -10.08 3.56
N VAL A 20 7.93 -11.28 4.15
CA VAL A 20 6.61 -11.98 4.21
C VAL A 20 5.98 -12.05 5.60
N LEU A 21 6.56 -11.42 6.63
CA LEU A 21 5.97 -11.47 7.98
C LEU A 21 5.92 -10.14 8.72
N ALA A 22 6.40 -9.05 8.13
CA ALA A 22 6.26 -7.71 8.71
C ALA A 22 5.35 -6.89 7.79
N GLY A 23 4.10 -6.71 8.18
CA GLY A 23 3.32 -5.61 7.64
C GLY A 23 4.05 -4.31 8.01
N ILE A 24 4.72 -3.71 7.03
CA ILE A 24 5.42 -2.44 7.25
C ILE A 24 4.36 -1.35 7.17
N TRP A 25 4.12 -0.68 8.29
CA TRP A 25 3.36 0.56 8.29
C TRP A 25 4.15 1.61 7.51
N SER A 26 3.58 2.12 6.43
CA SER A 26 4.06 3.31 5.74
C SER A 26 3.16 4.49 6.09
N VAL A 27 3.77 5.64 6.33
CA VAL A 27 3.01 6.88 6.51
C VAL A 27 2.29 7.19 5.19
N GLN A 28 1.00 7.46 5.28
CA GLN A 28 0.19 7.95 4.18
C GLN A 28 -0.28 9.36 4.53
N GLU A 29 0.06 10.32 3.67
CA GLU A 29 -0.38 11.71 3.83
C GLU A 29 -1.89 11.78 3.62
N SER A 30 -2.63 12.27 4.63
CA SER A 30 -4.08 12.43 4.58
C SER A 30 -4.52 13.70 3.85
N GLY A 31 -3.59 14.64 3.62
CA GLY A 31 -3.87 15.96 3.06
C GLY A 31 -4.53 16.94 4.04
N THR A 32 -4.62 16.59 5.33
CA THR A 32 -5.20 17.43 6.39
C THR A 32 -4.38 17.35 7.68
N THR A 33 -4.47 18.38 8.52
CA THR A 33 -3.94 18.38 9.89
C THR A 33 -5.01 18.11 10.95
N THR A 34 -6.27 17.97 10.55
CA THR A 34 -7.39 17.67 11.44
C THR A 34 -7.33 16.20 11.87
N ASP A 35 -7.69 15.95 13.13
CA ASP A 35 -7.75 14.60 13.69
C ASP A 35 -8.83 13.76 12.97
N LEU A 36 -8.49 12.51 12.64
CA LEU A 36 -9.40 11.53 12.04
C LEU A 36 -9.77 10.47 13.07
N PHE A 37 -11.06 10.22 13.26
CA PHE A 37 -11.59 9.33 14.31
C PHE A 37 -12.05 7.98 13.79
N SER A 38 -12.41 7.87 12.51
CA SER A 38 -12.91 6.62 11.97
C SER A 38 -12.65 6.50 10.48
N VAL A 39 -12.54 5.25 10.01
CA VAL A 39 -12.41 4.88 8.60
C VAL A 39 -13.39 3.75 8.27
N HIS A 40 -13.95 3.78 7.06
CA HIS A 40 -14.84 2.73 6.56
C HIS A 40 -14.61 2.50 5.07
N PHE A 41 -14.50 1.23 4.66
CA PHE A 41 -14.38 0.82 3.27
C PHE A 41 -15.60 -0.01 2.86
N VAL A 42 -16.24 0.36 1.75
CA VAL A 42 -17.34 -0.43 1.16
C VAL A 42 -16.81 -1.54 0.26
N ASP A 43 -15.63 -1.35 -0.30
CA ASP A 43 -14.86 -2.34 -1.06
C ASP A 43 -13.35 -2.01 -0.98
N ALA A 44 -12.51 -2.79 -1.65
CA ALA A 44 -11.05 -2.63 -1.61
C ALA A 44 -10.55 -1.30 -2.22
N ASN A 45 -11.37 -0.62 -3.01
CA ASN A 45 -11.00 0.57 -3.76
C ASN A 45 -11.68 1.83 -3.25
N ASN A 46 -12.82 1.72 -2.54
CA ASN A 46 -13.63 2.87 -2.12
C ASN A 46 -13.76 2.92 -0.59
N GLY A 47 -13.31 4.03 -0.01
CA GLY A 47 -13.35 4.23 1.44
C GLY A 47 -13.41 5.69 1.87
N TRP A 48 -13.84 5.91 3.11
CA TRP A 48 -14.00 7.22 3.74
C TRP A 48 -13.29 7.28 5.08
N ALA A 49 -12.79 8.47 5.42
CA ALA A 49 -12.33 8.81 6.77
C ALA A 49 -13.12 10.02 7.28
N VAL A 50 -13.46 10.03 8.58
CA VAL A 50 -14.16 11.14 9.22
C VAL A 50 -13.35 11.70 10.39
N GLY A 51 -13.46 13.00 10.62
CA GLY A 51 -12.69 13.72 11.63
C GLY A 51 -13.46 14.85 12.31
N ASP A 52 -12.71 15.67 13.05
CA ASP A 52 -13.23 16.87 13.71
C ASP A 52 -13.92 17.83 12.72
N ASP A 53 -14.78 18.68 13.27
CA ASP A 53 -15.52 19.74 12.54
C ASP A 53 -16.34 19.23 11.33
N GLY A 54 -16.70 17.95 11.32
CA GLY A 54 -17.44 17.33 10.23
C GLY A 54 -16.59 17.05 8.98
N LEU A 55 -15.27 16.93 9.13
CA LEU A 55 -14.38 16.55 8.03
C LEU A 55 -14.72 15.15 7.51
N ILE A 56 -14.85 15.03 6.19
CA ILE A 56 -15.03 13.76 5.48
C ILE A 56 -14.02 13.71 4.32
N LEU A 57 -13.16 12.70 4.33
CA LEU A 57 -12.23 12.38 3.24
C LEU A 57 -12.71 11.13 2.50
N HIS A 58 -12.46 11.06 1.20
CA HIS A 58 -12.80 9.91 0.35
C HIS A 58 -11.61 9.50 -0.50
N THR A 59 -11.39 8.19 -0.63
CA THR A 59 -10.44 7.61 -1.57
C THR A 59 -11.15 6.66 -2.53
N SER A 60 -10.76 6.72 -3.80
CA SER A 60 -11.21 5.79 -4.84
C SER A 60 -10.05 5.44 -5.76
N LEU A 61 -9.75 4.15 -5.90
CA LEU A 61 -8.81 3.70 -6.92
C LEU A 61 -9.53 3.60 -8.27
N THR A 62 -9.51 4.68 -9.05
CA THR A 62 -9.88 4.60 -10.46
C THR A 62 -8.70 4.00 -11.23
N PRO A 63 -8.87 2.87 -11.96
CA PRO A 63 -7.82 2.38 -12.84
C PRO A 63 -7.43 3.50 -13.82
N ASN A 64 -6.16 3.88 -13.83
CA ASN A 64 -5.64 4.85 -14.80
C ASN A 64 -5.62 4.18 -16.18
N LEU A 65 -6.76 4.22 -16.87
CA LEU A 65 -6.84 3.97 -18.29
C LEU A 65 -6.32 5.24 -18.96
N SER A 66 -5.01 5.25 -19.20
CA SER A 66 -4.35 6.35 -19.88
C SER A 66 -5.11 6.74 -21.14
N GLN A 67 -5.28 8.04 -21.33
CA GLN A 67 -5.66 8.62 -22.59
C GLN A 67 -4.78 8.06 -23.70
N ASN A 68 -5.29 7.13 -24.51
CA ASN A 68 -4.70 6.74 -25.78
C ASN A 68 -5.55 7.27 -26.94
N ASN A 69 -6.02 8.51 -26.83
CA ASN A 69 -6.60 9.23 -27.96
C ASN A 69 -5.47 9.78 -28.83
N ASN A 70 -4.76 8.89 -29.51
CA ASN A 70 -4.00 9.26 -30.69
C ASN A 70 -5.01 9.38 -31.83
N SER A 71 -5.43 10.62 -32.09
CA SER A 71 -6.17 11.03 -33.30
C SER A 71 -5.28 10.96 -34.53
#